data_AF-A0AA39MUF1-F1
#
_entry.id   AF-A0AA39MUF1-F1
#
_cell.length_a   1.000
_cell.length_b   1.000
_cell.length_c   1.000
_cell.angle_alpha   90.00
_cell.angle_beta   90.00
_cell.angle_gamma   90.00
#
_symmetry.space_group_name_H-M   'P 1'
#
loop_
_entity.id
_entity.type
_entity.pdbx_description
1 polymer ?
#
loop_
_entity_poly.entity_id
_entity_poly.type
_entity_poly.pdbx_seq_one_letter_code
_entity_poly.pdbx_strand_id
1 'polypeptide(L)'
;MLNSTEYCLSTSPEPYKTALTLEGLMSEEYKLLTNECAATEEKYVEAIRAHEAWKAAKAKEAWLAKLELDKKAQSDKLKALQKVEEEQKVAEAKKKEKKKQIALLKKKQEAEGKQKKLDELKAKKIVDAMKKKKQDDLKKKKKEKKLQKEQKKAEKAAKAMESEKGATEVAEVALVNEEKGMDVDTEREMSEAMAPIGPKRKQALKSASVVEESDGEGRSGLSKRVKMKVSGPMEGEEELIERCMCCHQDSAYCFACLASKKSIHRRTCSRCKTKKAACSFNKGTLSVLAISSEEVLELLQKLVQTVETLSHKVDILTGQVISLRGHMDDLVDDFQSEDINSPEELISDMEE
;
A
#
# COMPACT_ATOMS: atom_id res chain seq x y z
N MET A 1 39.60 -4.79 19.84
CA MET A 1 40.94 -5.33 20.16
C MET A 1 41.65 -5.43 18.81
N LEU A 2 42.67 -4.60 18.59
CA LEU A 2 43.42 -4.60 17.34
C LEU A 2 44.55 -5.62 17.50
N ASN A 3 44.54 -6.68 16.69
CA ASN A 3 45.63 -7.64 16.66
C ASN A 3 46.85 -6.95 16.02
N SER A 4 47.85 -6.68 16.84
CA SER A 4 49.19 -6.31 16.42
C SER A 4 49.78 -7.47 15.62
N THR A 5 49.71 -7.41 14.30
CA THR A 5 50.53 -8.26 13.43
C THR A 5 51.97 -7.77 13.53
N GLU A 6 52.73 -8.33 14.48
CA GLU A 6 54.18 -8.20 14.53
C GLU A 6 54.76 -8.72 13.23
N TYR A 7 55.25 -7.79 12.40
CA TYR A 7 56.04 -8.12 11.22
C TYR A 7 57.42 -8.56 11.71
N CYS A 8 57.67 -9.87 11.78
CA CYS A 8 59.00 -10.42 12.04
C CYS A 8 59.96 -10.04 10.88
N LEU A 9 60.72 -8.97 11.06
CA LEU A 9 61.79 -8.50 10.15
C LEU A 9 63.11 -9.28 10.33
N SER A 10 63.04 -10.58 10.62
CA SER A 10 64.20 -11.39 10.99
C SER A 10 64.39 -12.56 10.03
N THR A 11 64.73 -12.25 8.78
CA THR A 11 65.42 -13.19 7.90
C THR A 11 66.29 -12.35 6.99
N SER A 12 67.49 -12.00 7.48
CA SER A 12 68.56 -11.61 6.57
C SER A 12 68.75 -12.79 5.62
N PRO A 13 68.52 -12.63 4.31
CA PRO A 13 68.86 -13.67 3.36
C PRO A 13 70.34 -13.97 3.59
N GLU A 14 70.70 -15.24 3.79
CA GLU A 14 72.12 -15.61 3.71
C GLU A 14 72.66 -15.06 2.39
N PRO A 15 73.83 -14.39 2.40
CA PRO A 15 74.44 -13.92 1.16
C PRO A 15 74.54 -15.12 0.24
N TYR A 16 73.94 -15.01 -0.95
CA TYR A 16 73.97 -16.05 -1.97
C TYR A 16 75.39 -16.58 -2.06
N LYS A 17 75.60 -17.84 -1.62
CA LYS A 17 76.86 -18.53 -1.84
C LYS A 17 77.14 -18.41 -3.32
N THR A 18 78.25 -17.74 -3.62
CA THR A 18 78.72 -17.38 -4.95
C THR A 18 78.38 -18.52 -5.90
N ALA A 19 77.56 -18.23 -6.91
CA ALA A 19 77.15 -19.18 -7.93
C ALA A 19 78.39 -19.98 -8.34
N LEU A 20 78.28 -21.32 -8.29
CA LEU A 20 79.33 -22.26 -8.69
C LEU A 20 80.15 -21.65 -9.81
N THR A 21 81.36 -21.21 -9.49
CA THR A 21 82.29 -20.69 -10.49
C THR A 21 82.46 -21.81 -11.49
N LEU A 22 81.98 -21.56 -12.71
CA LEU A 22 81.82 -22.52 -13.80
C LEU A 22 83.18 -22.90 -14.41
N GLU A 23 84.19 -23.09 -13.57
CA GLU A 23 85.59 -23.28 -13.93
C GLU A 23 85.81 -24.79 -14.08
N GLY A 24 85.28 -25.37 -15.17
CA GLY A 24 85.48 -26.79 -15.48
C GLY A 24 84.40 -27.49 -16.32
N LEU A 25 83.27 -26.84 -16.60
CA LEU A 25 82.25 -27.40 -17.51
C LEU A 25 82.70 -27.22 -18.96
N MET A 26 82.67 -28.31 -19.73
CA MET A 26 82.93 -28.25 -21.17
C MET A 26 81.83 -27.44 -21.86
N SER A 27 82.15 -26.72 -22.94
CA SER A 27 81.18 -25.84 -23.65
C SER A 27 79.88 -26.56 -24.06
N GLU A 28 79.93 -27.88 -24.25
CA GLU A 28 78.78 -28.71 -24.60
C GLU A 28 77.80 -28.89 -23.42
N GLU A 29 78.33 -29.04 -22.20
CA GLU A 29 77.54 -29.20 -20.98
C GLU A 29 76.79 -27.91 -20.64
N TYR A 30 77.43 -26.75 -20.87
CA TYR A 30 76.77 -25.45 -20.72
C TYR A 30 75.60 -25.26 -21.70
N LYS A 31 75.78 -25.69 -22.96
CA LYS A 31 74.71 -25.63 -23.97
C LYS A 31 73.54 -26.53 -23.59
N LEU A 32 73.81 -27.73 -23.07
CA LEU A 32 72.79 -28.65 -22.58
C LEU A 32 72.03 -28.06 -21.39
N LEU A 33 72.73 -27.49 -20.40
CA LEU A 33 72.12 -26.83 -19.25
C LEU A 33 71.25 -25.64 -19.68
N THR A 34 71.71 -24.84 -20.65
CA THR A 34 70.95 -23.69 -21.17
C THR A 34 69.65 -24.15 -21.83
N ASN A 35 69.70 -25.21 -22.64
CA ASN A 35 68.50 -25.77 -23.26
C ASN A 35 67.54 -26.34 -22.22
N GLU A 36 68.05 -26.98 -21.16
CA GLU A 36 67.22 -27.50 -20.07
C GLU A 36 66.56 -26.37 -19.26
N CYS A 37 67.31 -25.29 -18.97
CA CYS A 37 66.78 -24.08 -18.35
C CYS A 37 65.68 -23.45 -19.22
N ALA A 38 65.88 -23.32 -20.54
CA ALA A 38 64.86 -22.80 -21.44
C ALA A 38 63.60 -23.67 -21.46
N ALA A 39 63.76 -25.00 -21.57
CA ALA A 39 62.64 -25.93 -21.57
C ALA A 39 61.86 -25.94 -20.24
N THR A 40 62.56 -25.74 -19.11
CA THR A 40 61.90 -25.64 -17.80
C THR A 40 61.20 -24.30 -17.60
N GLU A 41 61.76 -23.20 -18.10
CA GLU A 41 61.10 -21.88 -18.11
C GLU A 41 59.82 -21.90 -18.97
N GLU A 42 59.85 -22.49 -20.16
CA GLU A 42 58.66 -22.64 -21.01
C GLU A 42 57.55 -23.44 -20.31
N LYS A 43 57.89 -24.56 -19.67
CA LYS A 43 56.93 -25.35 -18.86
C LYS A 43 56.36 -24.55 -17.70
N TYR A 44 57.16 -23.71 -17.06
CA TYR A 44 56.69 -22.83 -15.99
C TYR A 44 55.70 -21.77 -16.51
N VAL A 45 56.01 -21.14 -17.64
CA VAL A 45 55.12 -20.17 -18.31
C VAL A 45 53.82 -20.84 -18.75
N GLU A 46 53.87 -22.05 -19.29
CA GLU A 46 52.68 -22.84 -19.62
C GLU A 46 51.84 -23.17 -18.37
N ALA A 47 52.47 -23.60 -17.27
CA ALA A 47 51.79 -23.88 -16.01
C ALA A 47 51.11 -22.62 -15.42
N ILE A 48 51.76 -21.45 -15.51
CA ILE A 48 51.15 -20.18 -15.11
C ILE A 48 49.92 -19.89 -15.95
N ARG A 49 50.03 -19.98 -17.29
CA ARG A 49 48.91 -19.73 -18.20
C ARG A 49 47.73 -20.67 -17.93
N ALA A 50 48.02 -21.96 -17.71
CA ALA A 50 47.02 -22.95 -17.34
C ALA A 50 46.32 -22.62 -16.01
N HIS A 51 47.08 -22.20 -15.00
CA HIS A 51 46.55 -21.80 -13.71
C HIS A 51 45.69 -20.52 -13.78
N GLU A 52 46.09 -19.53 -14.58
CA GLU A 52 45.29 -18.32 -14.83
C GLU A 52 43.99 -18.65 -15.58
N ALA A 53 44.05 -19.50 -16.60
CA ALA A 53 42.88 -19.97 -17.33
C ALA A 53 41.90 -20.71 -16.39
N TRP A 54 42.42 -21.57 -15.52
CA TRP A 54 41.61 -22.26 -14.51
C TRP A 54 40.95 -21.30 -13.52
N LYS A 55 41.67 -20.28 -13.03
CA LYS A 55 41.09 -19.22 -12.18
C LYS A 55 39.97 -18.47 -12.89
N ALA A 56 40.17 -18.11 -14.15
CA ALA A 56 39.16 -17.44 -14.96
C ALA A 56 37.92 -18.32 -15.16
N ALA A 57 38.10 -19.63 -15.41
CA ALA A 57 37.00 -20.59 -15.51
C ALA A 57 36.21 -20.68 -14.20
N LYS A 58 36.89 -20.78 -13.04
CA LYS A 58 36.23 -20.82 -11.72
C LYS A 58 35.47 -19.53 -11.40
N ALA A 59 36.01 -18.38 -11.77
CA ALA A 59 35.31 -17.10 -11.60
C ALA A 59 34.02 -17.04 -12.45
N LYS A 60 34.06 -17.54 -13.69
CA LYS A 60 32.87 -17.64 -14.56
C LYS A 60 31.82 -18.59 -13.98
N GLU A 61 32.23 -19.77 -13.51
CA GLU A 61 31.32 -20.73 -12.84
C GLU A 61 30.63 -20.11 -11.62
N ALA A 62 31.40 -19.44 -10.75
CA ALA A 62 30.85 -18.78 -9.56
C ALA A 62 29.86 -17.66 -9.92
N TRP A 63 30.14 -16.90 -10.97
CA TRP A 63 29.25 -15.85 -11.45
C TRP A 63 27.93 -16.41 -12.01
N LEU A 64 27.99 -17.49 -12.80
CA LEU A 64 26.80 -18.16 -13.32
C LEU A 64 25.95 -18.77 -12.20
N ALA A 65 26.57 -19.43 -11.22
CA ALA A 65 25.86 -19.98 -10.07
C ALA A 65 25.14 -18.88 -9.25
N LYS A 66 25.78 -17.72 -9.08
CA LYS A 66 25.15 -16.55 -8.44
C LYS A 66 23.95 -16.05 -9.25
N LEU A 67 24.09 -15.93 -10.57
CA LEU A 67 23.01 -15.48 -11.46
C LEU A 67 21.80 -16.43 -11.42
N GLU A 68 22.04 -17.74 -11.36
CA GLU A 68 20.99 -18.75 -11.24
C GLU A 68 20.23 -18.64 -9.91
N LEU A 69 20.94 -18.44 -8.79
CA LEU A 69 20.32 -18.20 -7.49
C LEU A 69 19.48 -16.92 -7.48
N ASP A 70 19.97 -15.84 -8.07
CA ASP A 70 19.23 -14.57 -8.17
C ASP A 70 17.95 -14.73 -9.01
N LYS A 71 18.03 -15.43 -10.15
CA LYS A 71 16.85 -15.76 -10.98
C LYS A 71 15.83 -16.59 -10.22
N LYS A 72 16.28 -17.60 -9.47
CA LYS A 72 15.41 -18.42 -8.62
C LYS A 72 14.72 -17.60 -7.54
N ALA A 73 15.48 -16.75 -6.84
CA ALA A 73 14.94 -15.85 -5.82
C ALA A 73 13.90 -14.86 -6.41
N GLN A 74 14.13 -14.34 -7.62
CA GLN A 74 13.15 -13.50 -8.31
C GLN A 74 11.88 -14.27 -8.69
N SER A 75 12.02 -15.49 -9.23
CA SER A 75 10.87 -16.38 -9.52
C SER A 75 10.04 -16.65 -8.26
N ASP A 76 10.69 -16.93 -7.12
CA ASP A 76 10.00 -17.20 -5.87
C ASP A 76 9.28 -15.95 -5.32
N LYS A 77 9.88 -14.76 -5.46
CA LYS A 77 9.22 -13.48 -5.15
C LYS A 77 7.99 -13.24 -6.04
N LEU A 78 8.06 -13.51 -7.33
CA LEU A 78 6.93 -13.38 -8.24
C LEU A 78 5.80 -14.34 -7.88
N LYS A 79 6.12 -15.61 -7.57
CA LYS A 79 5.13 -16.58 -7.09
C LYS A 79 4.48 -16.14 -5.78
N ALA A 80 5.23 -15.54 -4.86
CA ALA A 80 4.67 -14.99 -3.62
C ALA A 80 3.72 -13.82 -3.88
N LEU A 81 4.08 -12.89 -4.77
CA LEU A 81 3.21 -11.77 -5.16
C LEU A 81 1.92 -12.25 -5.84
N GLN A 82 2.01 -13.25 -6.71
CA GLN A 82 0.83 -13.83 -7.36
C GLN A 82 -0.15 -14.42 -6.35
N LYS A 83 0.35 -15.14 -5.32
CA LYS A 83 -0.50 -15.67 -4.24
C LYS A 83 -1.19 -14.56 -3.45
N VAL A 84 -0.47 -13.49 -3.12
CA VAL A 84 -1.04 -12.33 -2.42
C VAL A 84 -2.12 -11.65 -3.26
N GLU A 85 -1.91 -11.52 -4.57
CA GLU A 85 -2.91 -10.96 -5.49
C GLU A 85 -4.19 -11.83 -5.55
N GLU A 86 -4.03 -13.15 -5.64
CA GLU A 86 -5.16 -14.09 -5.60
C GLU A 86 -5.93 -14.01 -4.27
N GLU A 87 -5.23 -13.96 -3.13
CA GLU A 87 -5.85 -13.78 -1.82
C GLU A 87 -6.60 -12.43 -1.72
N GLN A 88 -6.03 -11.36 -2.27
CA GLN A 88 -6.67 -10.06 -2.32
C GLN A 88 -7.96 -10.07 -3.16
N LYS A 89 -7.94 -10.72 -4.33
CA LYS A 89 -9.13 -10.90 -5.18
C LYS A 89 -10.23 -11.67 -4.44
N VAL A 90 -9.87 -12.75 -3.73
CA VAL A 90 -10.82 -13.52 -2.90
C VAL A 90 -11.38 -12.67 -1.77
N ALA A 91 -10.54 -11.88 -1.08
CA ALA A 91 -10.97 -11.00 0.00
C ALA A 91 -11.92 -9.90 -0.51
N GLU A 92 -11.65 -9.32 -1.68
CA GLU A 92 -12.51 -8.32 -2.31
C GLU A 92 -13.85 -8.90 -2.74
N ALA A 93 -13.86 -10.10 -3.34
CA ALA A 93 -15.08 -10.82 -3.69
C ALA A 93 -15.95 -11.09 -2.44
N LYS A 94 -15.33 -11.56 -1.34
CA LYS A 94 -16.03 -11.75 -0.05
C LYS A 94 -16.59 -10.44 0.51
N LYS A 95 -15.88 -9.31 0.38
CA LYS A 95 -16.38 -7.99 0.78
C LYS A 95 -17.58 -7.55 -0.08
N LYS A 96 -17.53 -7.75 -1.39
CA LYS A 96 -18.65 -7.45 -2.31
C LYS A 96 -19.87 -8.29 -1.98
N GLU A 97 -19.70 -9.58 -1.70
CA GLU A 97 -20.78 -10.48 -1.32
C GLU A 97 -21.44 -10.08 0.01
N LYS A 98 -20.63 -9.79 1.04
CA LYS A 98 -21.15 -9.26 2.32
C LYS A 98 -21.97 -7.98 2.14
N LYS A 99 -21.51 -7.05 1.28
CA LYS A 99 -22.26 -5.83 0.96
C LYS A 99 -23.62 -6.13 0.30
N LYS A 100 -23.67 -7.10 -0.63
CA LYS A 100 -24.93 -7.55 -1.25
C LYS A 100 -25.89 -8.13 -0.21
N GLN A 101 -25.40 -8.98 0.69
CA GLN A 101 -26.22 -9.56 1.77
C GLN A 101 -26.78 -8.49 2.71
N ILE A 102 -25.97 -7.51 3.11
CA ILE A 102 -26.42 -6.37 3.93
C ILE A 102 -27.50 -5.56 3.21
N ALA A 103 -27.30 -5.26 1.91
CA ALA A 103 -28.28 -4.52 1.12
C ALA A 103 -29.62 -5.28 0.99
N LEU A 104 -29.56 -6.61 0.84
CA LEU A 104 -30.74 -7.47 0.75
C LEU A 104 -31.51 -7.52 2.08
N LEU A 105 -30.81 -7.62 3.21
CA LEU A 105 -31.42 -7.52 4.54
C LEU A 105 -32.08 -6.17 4.78
N LYS A 106 -31.44 -5.06 4.39
CA LYS A 106 -32.01 -3.71 4.51
C LYS A 106 -33.30 -3.56 3.69
N LYS A 107 -33.32 -4.09 2.45
CA LYS A 107 -34.54 -4.10 1.62
C LYS A 107 -35.68 -4.91 2.25
N LYS A 108 -35.38 -6.06 2.88
CA LYS A 108 -36.38 -6.86 3.61
C LYS A 108 -36.98 -6.09 4.78
N GLN A 109 -36.14 -5.44 5.59
CA GLN A 109 -36.61 -4.62 6.72
C GLN A 109 -37.48 -3.44 6.26
N GLU A 110 -37.12 -2.79 5.16
CA GLU A 110 -37.92 -1.69 4.59
C GLU A 110 -39.28 -2.18 4.09
N ALA A 111 -39.33 -3.33 3.40
CA ALA A 111 -40.56 -3.95 2.94
C ALA A 111 -41.47 -4.35 4.12
N GLU A 112 -40.91 -4.94 5.17
CA GLU A 112 -41.64 -5.29 6.40
C GLU A 112 -42.19 -4.03 7.09
N GLY A 113 -41.40 -2.95 7.16
CA GLY A 113 -41.86 -1.66 7.70
C GLY A 113 -43.02 -1.05 6.90
N LYS A 114 -42.98 -1.14 5.57
CA LYS A 114 -44.09 -0.71 4.68
C LYS A 114 -45.34 -1.57 4.89
N GLN A 115 -45.16 -2.88 5.02
CA GLN A 115 -46.27 -3.81 5.29
C GLN A 115 -46.94 -3.51 6.63
N LYS A 116 -46.17 -3.34 7.71
CA LYS A 116 -46.70 -2.96 9.04
C LYS A 116 -47.49 -1.65 9.00
N LYS A 117 -47.00 -0.63 8.29
CA LYS A 117 -47.74 0.64 8.12
C LYS A 117 -49.05 0.45 7.36
N LEU A 118 -49.07 -0.40 6.33
CA LEU A 118 -50.26 -0.70 5.56
C LEU A 118 -51.32 -1.41 6.42
N ASP A 119 -50.89 -2.38 7.23
CA ASP A 119 -51.76 -3.14 8.11
C ASP A 119 -52.31 -2.28 9.27
N GLU A 120 -51.50 -1.37 9.82
CA GLU A 120 -51.96 -0.37 10.80
C GLU A 120 -53.01 0.58 10.21
N LEU A 121 -52.84 1.03 8.96
CA LEU A 121 -53.82 1.85 8.24
C LEU A 121 -55.15 1.11 8.00
N LYS A 122 -55.09 -0.18 7.65
CA LYS A 122 -56.29 -1.02 7.52
C LYS A 122 -57.00 -1.18 8.86
N ALA A 123 -56.26 -1.42 9.94
CA ALA A 123 -56.82 -1.53 11.29
C ALA A 123 -57.51 -0.22 11.72
N LYS A 124 -56.90 0.95 11.50
CA LYS A 124 -57.51 2.26 11.76
C LYS A 124 -58.81 2.45 10.99
N LYS A 125 -58.84 2.15 9.69
CA LYS A 125 -60.07 2.22 8.87
C LYS A 125 -61.20 1.34 9.41
N ILE A 126 -60.91 0.14 9.90
CA ILE A 126 -61.91 -0.76 10.50
C ILE A 126 -62.48 -0.15 11.79
N VAL A 127 -61.62 0.39 12.67
CA VAL A 127 -62.04 1.04 13.93
C VAL A 127 -62.91 2.27 13.64
N ASP A 128 -62.53 3.10 12.67
CA ASP A 128 -63.30 4.28 12.28
C ASP A 128 -64.66 3.91 11.69
N ALA A 129 -64.72 2.88 10.84
CA ALA A 129 -65.98 2.35 10.31
C ALA A 129 -66.91 1.83 11.42
N MET A 130 -66.36 1.11 12.41
CA MET A 130 -67.13 0.65 13.58
C MET A 130 -67.64 1.82 14.44
N LYS A 131 -66.83 2.87 14.63
CA LYS A 131 -67.22 4.06 15.39
C LYS A 131 -68.34 4.83 14.68
N LYS A 132 -68.26 4.97 13.36
CA LYS A 132 -69.31 5.57 12.53
C LYS A 132 -70.61 4.79 12.61
N LYS A 133 -70.55 3.46 12.48
CA LYS A 133 -71.72 2.57 12.63
C LYS A 133 -72.39 2.73 14.00
N LYS A 134 -71.61 2.72 15.09
CA LYS A 134 -72.14 2.97 16.45
C LYS A 134 -72.82 4.33 16.59
N GLN A 135 -72.27 5.37 15.96
CA GLN A 135 -72.84 6.72 16.00
C GLN A 135 -74.15 6.82 15.22
N ASP A 136 -74.23 6.16 14.06
CA ASP A 136 -75.45 6.09 13.25
C ASP A 136 -76.56 5.30 13.94
N ASP A 137 -76.23 4.17 14.59
CA ASP A 137 -77.18 3.40 15.41
C ASP A 137 -77.71 4.23 16.59
N LEU A 138 -76.84 5.03 17.24
CA LEU A 138 -77.24 5.96 18.30
C LEU A 138 -78.20 7.04 17.78
N LYS A 139 -77.93 7.62 16.60
CA LYS A 139 -78.81 8.61 15.97
C LYS A 139 -80.15 8.00 15.62
N LYS A 140 -80.18 6.78 15.07
CA LYS A 140 -81.42 6.05 14.73
C LYS A 140 -82.27 5.80 15.98
N LYS A 141 -81.67 5.29 17.05
CA LYS A 141 -82.34 5.08 18.35
C LYS A 141 -82.89 6.38 18.96
N LYS A 142 -82.19 7.52 18.77
CA LYS A 142 -82.64 8.83 19.23
C LYS A 142 -83.86 9.34 18.43
N LYS A 143 -83.87 9.12 17.10
CA LYS A 143 -85.03 9.44 16.24
C LYS A 143 -86.24 8.59 16.60
N GLU A 144 -86.05 7.30 16.85
CA GLU A 144 -87.10 6.36 17.26
C GLU A 144 -87.71 6.73 18.62
N LYS A 145 -86.87 7.13 19.60
CA LYS A 145 -87.34 7.70 20.87
C LYS A 145 -88.12 9.01 20.70
N LYS A 146 -87.76 9.87 19.74
CA LYS A 146 -88.51 11.09 19.45
C LYS A 146 -89.89 10.76 18.86
N LEU A 147 -89.96 9.82 17.91
CA LEU A 147 -91.21 9.33 17.33
C LEU A 147 -92.15 8.74 18.39
N GLN A 148 -91.63 7.94 19.33
CA GLN A 148 -92.46 7.42 20.43
C GLN A 148 -92.95 8.53 21.38
N LYS A 149 -92.13 9.57 21.63
CA LYS A 149 -92.56 10.74 22.40
C LYS A 149 -93.61 11.56 21.66
N GLU A 150 -93.50 11.71 20.35
CA GLU A 150 -94.50 12.37 19.51
C GLU A 150 -95.78 11.57 19.42
N GLN A 151 -95.72 10.24 19.25
CA GLN A 151 -96.91 9.38 19.32
C GLN A 151 -97.58 9.48 20.70
N LYS A 152 -96.84 9.47 21.81
CA LYS A 152 -97.42 9.70 23.15
C LYS A 152 -98.00 11.10 23.34
N LYS A 153 -97.43 12.12 22.68
CA LYS A 153 -97.99 13.48 22.70
C LYS A 153 -99.23 13.59 21.81
N ALA A 154 -99.25 12.96 20.64
CA ALA A 154 -100.39 12.88 19.75
C ALA A 154 -101.53 12.06 20.36
N GLU A 155 -101.23 11.00 21.12
CA GLU A 155 -102.22 10.23 21.88
C GLU A 155 -102.77 11.04 23.07
N LYS A 156 -101.94 11.87 23.72
CA LYS A 156 -102.41 12.84 24.72
C LYS A 156 -103.18 14.02 24.11
N ALA A 157 -102.82 14.47 22.91
CA ALA A 157 -103.50 15.55 22.20
C ALA A 157 -104.82 15.06 21.56
N ALA A 158 -104.90 13.81 21.12
CA ALA A 158 -106.14 13.16 20.70
C ALA A 158 -107.12 12.99 21.87
N LYS A 159 -106.61 12.89 23.11
CA LYS A 159 -107.42 12.99 24.34
C LYS A 159 -107.75 14.42 24.77
N ALA A 160 -107.14 15.44 24.16
CA ALA A 160 -107.36 16.85 24.49
C ALA A 160 -108.04 17.65 23.35
N MET A 161 -108.36 17.01 22.22
CA MET A 161 -109.05 17.62 21.08
C MET A 161 -110.58 17.41 21.09
N GLU A 162 -111.15 17.16 22.28
CA GLU A 162 -112.55 17.41 22.62
C GLU A 162 -112.73 18.79 23.30
N SER A 163 -111.94 19.81 22.96
CA SER A 163 -112.31 21.19 23.27
C SER A 163 -111.60 22.22 22.39
N GLU A 164 -112.42 22.94 21.65
CA GLU A 164 -112.31 24.37 21.28
C GLU A 164 -111.30 24.89 20.23
N LYS A 165 -111.93 25.29 19.10
CA LYS A 165 -111.84 26.56 18.34
C LYS A 165 -110.83 27.63 18.78
N GLY A 166 -110.17 28.24 17.78
CA GLY A 166 -110.01 29.70 17.71
C GLY A 166 -108.65 30.26 17.23
N ALA A 167 -108.60 30.62 15.95
CA ALA A 167 -108.08 31.86 15.32
C ALA A 167 -106.71 32.53 15.66
N THR A 168 -105.97 32.87 14.58
CA THR A 168 -105.16 34.12 14.29
C THR A 168 -103.97 34.48 15.20
N GLU A 169 -102.85 35.14 14.81
CA GLU A 169 -102.13 35.57 13.60
C GLU A 169 -100.82 36.29 14.11
N VAL A 170 -99.80 36.50 13.24
CA VAL A 170 -98.74 37.57 13.24
C VAL A 170 -97.43 37.50 14.09
N ALA A 171 -96.33 37.86 13.37
CA ALA A 171 -95.01 38.45 13.70
C ALA A 171 -93.95 37.64 14.49
N GLU A 172 -92.72 37.39 13.99
CA GLU A 172 -91.57 38.23 13.52
C GLU A 172 -90.54 38.56 14.64
N VAL A 173 -89.26 38.56 14.25
CA VAL A 173 -88.08 39.24 14.85
C VAL A 173 -87.07 38.40 15.68
N ALA A 174 -85.98 38.05 14.97
CA ALA A 174 -84.54 38.28 15.20
C ALA A 174 -83.80 38.03 16.55
N LEU A 175 -82.58 37.46 16.42
CA LEU A 175 -81.28 37.83 17.06
C LEU A 175 -80.30 36.63 16.88
N VAL A 176 -79.33 36.64 15.96
CA VAL A 176 -77.98 37.28 15.97
C VAL A 176 -77.07 36.88 17.12
N ASN A 177 -75.93 36.26 16.79
CA ASN A 177 -74.54 36.51 17.24
C ASN A 177 -73.64 35.47 16.55
N GLU A 178 -72.79 35.87 15.60
CA GLU A 178 -71.41 36.38 15.76
C GLU A 178 -70.45 35.37 16.43
N GLU A 179 -69.38 34.99 15.73
CA GLU A 179 -68.01 35.49 16.01
C GLU A 179 -66.89 34.48 15.59
N LYS A 180 -65.91 35.02 14.84
CA LYS A 180 -64.47 34.64 14.67
C LYS A 180 -64.09 33.19 14.31
N GLY A 181 -63.13 32.94 13.43
CA GLY A 181 -62.10 33.78 12.82
C GLY A 181 -60.89 32.90 12.42
N MET A 182 -59.99 33.50 11.62
CA MET A 182 -58.65 33.06 11.21
C MET A 182 -58.52 32.09 10.02
N ASP A 183 -58.27 32.70 8.85
CA ASP A 183 -57.02 32.62 8.07
C ASP A 183 -56.04 31.48 8.38
N VAL A 184 -55.53 30.83 7.33
CA VAL A 184 -54.16 31.09 6.82
C VAL A 184 -53.89 30.15 5.62
N ASP A 185 -53.57 30.76 4.48
CA ASP A 185 -52.88 30.19 3.31
C ASP A 185 -51.71 29.29 3.71
N THR A 186 -51.48 28.16 3.02
CA THR A 186 -50.14 27.78 2.52
C THR A 186 -50.24 26.59 1.56
N GLU A 187 -50.48 26.85 0.28
CA GLU A 187 -49.91 26.01 -0.79
C GLU A 187 -49.02 26.89 -1.66
N ARG A 188 -47.71 26.87 -1.36
CA ARG A 188 -46.67 27.32 -2.28
C ARG A 188 -45.52 26.33 -2.26
N GLU A 189 -45.60 25.46 -3.25
CA GLU A 189 -44.58 25.09 -4.21
C GLU A 189 -43.09 25.28 -3.86
N MET A 190 -42.37 24.20 -4.15
CA MET A 190 -40.94 23.96 -4.27
C MET A 190 -40.03 25.19 -4.48
N SER A 191 -38.93 25.22 -3.73
CA SER A 191 -37.62 25.60 -4.24
C SER A 191 -36.52 24.94 -3.41
N GLU A 192 -35.74 24.10 -4.09
CA GLU A 192 -34.43 23.64 -3.67
C GLU A 192 -33.51 24.84 -3.39
N ALA A 193 -32.84 24.84 -2.24
CA ALA A 193 -31.57 25.54 -2.08
C ALA A 193 -30.70 24.80 -1.06
N MET A 194 -29.61 24.24 -1.56
CA MET A 194 -28.53 23.65 -0.80
C MET A 194 -27.88 24.71 0.10
N ALA A 195 -27.71 24.40 1.38
CA ALA A 195 -26.66 24.98 2.21
C ALA A 195 -26.18 23.95 3.24
N PRO A 196 -24.92 23.47 3.20
CA PRO A 196 -24.35 22.70 4.29
C PRO A 196 -23.87 23.64 5.39
N ILE A 197 -24.62 23.71 6.49
CA ILE A 197 -24.09 24.16 7.78
C ILE A 197 -23.41 22.95 8.44
N GLY A 198 -22.09 22.87 8.23
CA GLY A 198 -21.19 22.02 9.01
C GLY A 198 -20.60 22.77 10.21
N PRO A 199 -20.16 22.06 11.27
CA PRO A 199 -20.21 22.57 12.64
C PRO A 199 -18.89 23.19 13.13
N LYS A 200 -19.01 24.34 13.82
CA LYS A 200 -18.04 24.76 14.85
C LYS A 200 -18.21 23.87 16.08
N ARG A 201 -17.14 23.16 16.46
CA ARG A 201 -16.55 23.10 17.82
C ARG A 201 -15.69 21.84 17.96
N LYS A 202 -14.37 22.00 17.91
CA LYS A 202 -13.42 21.04 18.50
C LYS A 202 -13.42 21.26 20.01
N GLN A 203 -14.14 20.41 20.74
CA GLN A 203 -14.04 20.32 22.20
C GLN A 203 -12.81 19.46 22.51
N ALA A 204 -11.84 20.05 23.22
CA ALA A 204 -10.66 19.35 23.69
C ALA A 204 -11.07 18.37 24.80
N LEU A 205 -11.08 17.07 24.48
CA LEU A 205 -11.19 16.01 25.48
C LEU A 205 -9.80 15.85 26.12
N LYS A 206 -9.64 16.42 27.32
CA LYS A 206 -8.53 16.10 28.22
C LYS A 206 -8.84 14.74 28.84
N SER A 207 -8.12 13.70 28.42
CA SER A 207 -8.07 12.44 29.14
C SER A 207 -7.06 12.58 30.27
N ALA A 208 -7.56 12.68 31.50
CA ALA A 208 -6.78 12.46 32.70
C ALA A 208 -6.62 10.94 32.87
N SER A 209 -5.40 10.44 32.75
CA SER A 209 -5.05 9.11 33.23
C SER A 209 -4.48 9.27 34.64
N VAL A 210 -5.23 8.79 35.62
CA VAL A 210 -4.77 8.50 36.97
C VAL A 210 -3.68 7.43 36.85
N VAL A 211 -2.44 7.81 37.18
CA VAL A 211 -1.36 6.86 37.46
C VAL A 211 -1.46 6.55 38.94
N GLU A 212 -1.73 5.29 39.22
CA GLU A 212 -1.67 4.68 40.54
C GLU A 212 -0.23 4.79 41.06
N GLU A 213 -0.05 5.50 42.17
CA GLU A 213 1.18 5.52 42.95
C GLU A 213 1.38 4.13 43.57
N SER A 214 2.37 3.39 43.07
CA SER A 214 2.92 2.26 43.82
C SER A 214 4.06 2.79 44.69
N ASP A 215 3.79 2.87 45.99
CA ASP A 215 4.79 3.03 47.04
C ASP A 215 5.85 1.93 46.92
N GLY A 216 7.09 2.38 46.79
CA GLY A 216 8.28 1.54 46.68
C GLY A 216 9.46 2.27 47.32
N GLU A 217 9.32 2.52 48.61
CA GLU A 217 10.36 3.08 49.47
C GLU A 217 11.55 2.10 49.55
N GLY A 218 12.67 2.46 48.89
CA GLY A 218 13.90 1.69 48.87
C GLY A 218 15.12 2.60 48.81
N ARG A 219 15.59 3.00 49.99
CA ARG A 219 16.73 3.91 50.22
C ARG A 219 18.08 3.38 49.69
N SER A 220 18.87 4.33 49.18
CA SER A 220 20.34 4.48 49.27
C SER A 220 21.28 3.47 48.59
N GLY A 221 22.15 3.97 47.69
CA GLY A 221 23.37 3.23 47.33
C GLY A 221 24.22 3.80 46.19
N LEU A 222 25.27 4.52 46.56
CA LEU A 222 26.47 4.92 45.82
C LEU A 222 26.83 4.22 44.47
N SER A 223 27.14 5.08 43.50
CA SER A 223 28.27 5.03 42.55
C SER A 223 28.88 3.66 42.20
N LYS A 224 28.51 3.15 41.01
CA LYS A 224 29.39 2.33 40.16
C LYS A 224 29.07 2.61 38.71
N ARG A 225 30.09 3.00 37.93
CA ARG A 225 30.00 3.14 36.47
C ARG A 225 29.64 1.78 35.87
N VAL A 226 28.39 1.61 35.48
CA VAL A 226 27.94 0.46 34.71
C VAL A 226 28.43 0.63 33.27
N LYS A 227 29.25 -0.33 32.83
CA LYS A 227 29.57 -0.56 31.42
C LYS A 227 28.25 -0.88 30.71
N MET A 228 27.67 0.13 30.06
CA MET A 228 26.48 -0.04 29.24
C MET A 228 26.88 -0.86 28.01
N LYS A 229 26.46 -2.13 28.01
CA LYS A 229 26.52 -3.00 26.83
C LYS A 229 25.53 -2.40 25.83
N VAL A 230 26.05 -1.88 24.71
CA VAL A 230 25.23 -1.42 23.59
C VAL A 230 24.60 -2.68 22.98
N SER A 231 23.32 -2.89 23.24
CA SER A 231 22.50 -3.86 22.52
C SER A 231 22.45 -3.45 21.05
N GLY A 232 22.59 -4.42 20.15
CA GLY A 232 22.43 -4.20 18.71
C GLY A 232 21.01 -3.72 18.35
N PRO A 233 20.81 -3.25 17.10
CA PRO A 233 19.55 -2.69 16.64
C PRO A 233 18.41 -3.69 16.84
N MET A 234 17.34 -3.23 17.48
CA MET A 234 16.10 -4.00 17.61
C MET A 234 15.41 -4.00 16.25
N GLU A 235 15.18 -5.19 15.67
CA GLU A 235 14.47 -5.35 14.40
C GLU A 235 13.11 -4.63 14.47
N GLY A 236 12.95 -3.55 13.72
CA GLY A 236 11.70 -2.76 13.69
C GLY A 236 11.84 -1.27 13.37
N GLU A 237 13.06 -0.73 13.29
CA GLU A 237 13.26 0.65 12.82
C GLU A 237 13.42 0.67 11.30
N GLU A 238 12.49 1.31 10.58
CA GLU A 238 12.60 1.54 9.14
C GLU A 238 13.83 2.42 8.84
N GLU A 239 14.86 1.80 8.26
CA GLU A 239 16.06 2.49 7.78
C GLU A 239 15.71 3.32 6.53
N LEU A 240 15.42 4.61 6.72
CA LEU A 240 15.34 5.55 5.61
C LEU A 240 16.76 5.94 5.20
N ILE A 241 17.22 5.40 4.07
CA ILE A 241 18.48 5.78 3.42
C ILE A 241 18.28 7.16 2.76
N GLU A 242 18.33 8.22 3.55
CA GLU A 242 18.34 9.60 3.03
C GLU A 242 19.79 10.08 2.81
N ARG A 243 20.11 10.53 1.60
CA ARG A 243 21.40 11.18 1.29
C ARG A 243 21.55 12.47 2.09
N CYS A 244 22.60 12.59 2.89
CA CYS A 244 22.97 13.86 3.51
C CYS A 244 23.52 14.83 2.45
N MET A 245 22.79 15.91 2.16
CA MET A 245 23.21 16.91 1.18
C MET A 245 24.55 17.60 1.52
N CYS A 246 24.92 17.73 2.79
CA CYS A 246 26.18 18.39 3.16
C CYS A 246 27.43 17.55 2.88
N CYS A 247 27.32 16.23 2.80
CA CYS A 247 28.49 15.36 2.58
C CYS A 247 28.38 14.44 1.36
N HIS A 248 27.26 14.49 0.61
CA HIS A 248 27.01 13.74 -0.63
C HIS A 248 27.43 12.26 -0.59
N GLN A 249 27.40 11.64 0.59
CA GLN A 249 27.77 10.24 0.75
C GLN A 249 26.52 9.37 0.87
N ASP A 250 26.47 8.40 -0.02
CA ASP A 250 25.44 7.37 -0.15
C ASP A 250 25.73 6.28 0.86
N SER A 251 25.36 6.46 2.13
CA SER A 251 25.36 5.42 3.20
C SER A 251 25.50 5.96 4.62
N ALA A 252 25.47 7.27 4.84
CA ALA A 252 25.59 7.77 6.20
C ALA A 252 24.29 7.56 7.00
N TYR A 253 24.20 6.45 7.72
CA TYR A 253 23.13 6.13 8.68
C TYR A 253 22.93 7.32 9.64
N CYS A 254 21.78 8.00 9.51
CA CYS A 254 21.39 9.08 10.40
C CYS A 254 20.55 8.50 11.54
N PHE A 255 21.18 8.20 12.66
CA PHE A 255 20.47 7.74 13.86
C PHE A 255 19.57 8.87 14.39
N ALA A 256 18.28 8.59 14.54
CA ALA A 256 17.39 9.44 15.30
C ALA A 256 17.66 9.23 16.80
N CYS A 257 18.24 10.22 17.48
CA CYS A 257 18.32 10.18 18.94
C CYS A 257 16.92 10.34 19.53
N LEU A 258 16.34 9.25 20.04
CA LEU A 258 15.16 9.25 20.90
C LEU A 258 15.51 9.88 22.26
N ALA A 259 15.55 11.22 22.32
CA ALA A 259 15.78 11.95 23.57
C ALA A 259 14.65 12.94 23.86
N SER A 260 13.65 12.43 24.58
CA SER A 260 12.57 13.13 25.30
C SER A 260 11.62 14.02 24.46
N LYS A 261 10.32 13.88 24.75
CA LYS A 261 9.16 14.51 24.07
C LYS A 261 9.16 16.05 23.98
N LYS A 262 10.20 16.75 24.45
CA LYS A 262 10.24 18.22 24.53
C LYS A 262 11.42 18.89 23.82
N SER A 263 12.32 18.14 23.19
CA SER A 263 13.47 18.74 22.48
C SER A 263 13.33 18.63 20.96
N ILE A 264 13.58 19.74 20.27
CA ILE A 264 13.57 19.85 18.81
C ILE A 264 14.63 18.86 18.28
N HIS A 265 14.18 17.76 17.68
CA HIS A 265 15.06 16.70 17.19
C HIS A 265 15.95 17.25 16.06
N ARG A 266 17.24 17.45 16.34
CA ARG A 266 18.24 17.71 15.31
C ARG A 266 18.83 16.37 14.87
N ARG A 267 18.48 15.90 13.67
CA ARG A 267 19.21 14.80 13.02
C ARG A 267 20.61 15.31 12.68
N THR A 268 21.65 14.58 13.08
CA THR A 268 23.03 14.88 12.69
C THR A 268 23.63 13.64 12.05
N CYS A 269 24.17 13.78 10.84
CA CYS A 269 24.92 12.71 10.18
C CYS A 269 26.18 12.39 11.02
N SER A 270 26.54 11.11 11.12
CA SER A 270 27.70 10.62 11.89
C SER A 270 29.00 11.36 11.55
N ARG A 271 29.16 11.79 10.29
CA ARG A 271 30.31 12.56 9.81
C ARG A 271 30.26 14.05 10.17
N CYS A 272 29.06 14.64 10.23
CA CYS A 272 28.87 16.00 10.74
C CYS A 272 29.09 16.07 12.25
N LYS A 273 28.80 14.97 12.97
CA LYS A 273 29.02 14.84 14.41
C LYS A 273 30.50 14.96 14.78
N THR A 274 31.41 14.35 14.02
CA THR A 274 32.85 14.40 14.29
C THR A 274 33.49 15.75 13.97
N LYS A 275 32.98 16.48 12.97
CA LYS A 275 33.53 17.79 12.58
C LYS A 275 33.00 18.99 13.38
N LYS A 276 32.07 18.79 14.33
CA LYS A 276 31.33 19.88 15.02
C LYS A 276 30.72 20.93 14.07
N ALA A 277 30.60 20.60 12.79
CA ALA A 277 29.94 21.46 11.83
C ALA A 277 28.44 21.35 12.10
N ALA A 278 27.79 22.48 12.32
CA ALA A 278 26.34 22.52 12.38
C ALA A 278 25.82 22.01 11.03
N CYS A 279 25.28 20.79 11.02
CA CYS A 279 24.50 20.32 9.88
C CYS A 279 23.27 21.23 9.84
N SER A 280 23.30 22.25 9.00
CA SER A 280 22.10 22.98 8.60
C SER A 280 21.30 22.03 7.72
N PHE A 281 20.74 20.99 8.33
CA PHE A 281 19.54 20.39 7.79
C PHE A 281 18.56 21.54 7.76
N ASN A 282 18.35 22.09 6.57
CA ASN A 282 17.49 23.23 6.39
C ASN A 282 16.19 22.90 7.15
N LYS A 283 15.87 23.72 8.16
CA LYS A 283 14.49 23.93 8.59
C LYS A 283 13.68 24.62 7.49
N GLY A 284 14.13 24.53 6.22
CA GLY A 284 13.24 24.62 5.09
C GLY A 284 12.18 23.59 5.40
N THR A 285 10.99 24.11 5.64
CA THR A 285 9.72 23.42 5.49
C THR A 285 10.00 22.17 4.65
N LEU A 286 10.03 20.99 5.27
CA LEU A 286 9.52 19.82 4.59
C LEU A 286 8.07 20.21 4.35
N SER A 287 7.88 21.06 3.34
CA SER A 287 6.67 21.11 2.57
C SER A 287 6.50 19.64 2.31
N VAL A 288 5.55 19.06 3.03
CA VAL A 288 4.75 17.98 2.51
C VAL A 288 4.34 18.53 1.16
N LEU A 289 5.22 18.36 0.17
CA LEU A 289 4.89 18.41 -1.22
C LEU A 289 3.90 17.28 -1.22
N ALA A 290 2.63 17.64 -1.10
CA ALA A 290 1.57 16.89 -1.70
C ALA A 290 1.95 16.92 -3.19
N ILE A 291 2.93 16.07 -3.55
CA ILE A 291 3.19 15.67 -4.90
C ILE A 291 1.84 15.13 -5.28
N SER A 292 1.13 15.93 -6.07
CA SER A 292 -0.22 15.61 -6.42
C SER A 292 -0.15 14.24 -7.09
N SER A 293 -1.16 13.40 -6.87
CA SER A 293 -1.24 12.10 -7.54
C SER A 293 -1.08 12.22 -9.06
N GLU A 294 -1.40 13.40 -9.62
CA GLU A 294 -1.17 13.81 -11.01
C GLU A 294 0.32 13.76 -11.40
N GLU A 295 1.20 14.43 -10.65
CA GLU A 295 2.65 14.50 -10.96
C GLU A 295 3.31 13.12 -10.90
N VAL A 296 2.87 12.28 -9.96
CA VAL A 296 3.34 10.88 -9.88
C VAL A 296 2.84 10.09 -11.09
N LEU A 297 1.59 10.29 -11.51
CA LEU A 297 1.01 9.60 -12.66
C LEU A 297 1.72 9.99 -13.96
N GLU A 298 2.02 11.27 -14.16
CA GLU A 298 2.77 11.76 -15.33
C GLU A 298 4.18 11.16 -15.39
N LEU A 299 4.88 11.11 -14.26
CA LEU A 299 6.20 10.47 -14.18
C LEU A 299 6.13 8.97 -14.48
N LEU A 300 5.11 8.28 -13.97
CA LEU A 300 4.90 6.86 -14.25
C LEU A 300 4.57 6.62 -15.73
N GLN A 301 3.73 7.45 -16.35
CA GLN A 301 3.41 7.36 -17.78
C GLN A 301 4.66 7.58 -18.64
N LYS A 302 5.47 8.60 -18.32
CA LYS A 302 6.73 8.86 -19.01
C LYS A 302 7.72 7.70 -18.87
N LEU A 303 7.77 7.06 -17.70
CA LEU A 303 8.59 5.88 -17.46
C LEU A 303 8.13 4.71 -18.33
N VAL A 304 6.82 4.44 -18.40
CA VAL A 304 6.24 3.39 -19.25
C VAL A 304 6.59 3.61 -20.73
N GLN A 305 6.41 4.83 -21.25
CA GLN A 305 6.77 5.17 -22.62
C GLN A 305 8.27 4.97 -22.91
N THR A 306 9.12 5.32 -21.94
CA THR A 306 10.58 5.13 -22.07
C THR A 306 10.94 3.65 -22.11
N VAL A 307 10.30 2.82 -21.27
CA VAL A 307 10.50 1.36 -21.24
C VAL A 307 10.02 0.71 -22.53
N GLU A 308 8.85 1.09 -23.06
CA GLU A 308 8.34 0.60 -24.35
C GLU A 308 9.30 0.95 -25.50
N THR A 309 9.80 2.19 -25.51
CA THR A 309 10.78 2.63 -26.52
C THR A 309 12.08 1.84 -26.44
N LEU A 310 12.56 1.54 -25.23
CA LEU A 310 13.75 0.71 -25.02
C LEU A 310 13.50 -0.75 -25.43
N SER A 311 12.33 -1.30 -25.11
CA SER A 311 11.95 -2.67 -25.53
C SER A 311 12.01 -2.81 -27.04
N HIS A 312 11.39 -1.88 -27.79
CA HIS A 312 11.41 -1.90 -29.25
C HIS A 312 12.84 -1.82 -29.82
N LYS A 313 13.74 -1.05 -29.19
CA LYS A 313 15.15 -1.00 -29.61
C LYS A 313 15.88 -2.31 -29.34
N VAL A 314 15.60 -2.97 -28.21
CA VAL A 314 16.16 -4.29 -27.91
C VAL A 314 15.67 -5.32 -28.93
N ASP A 315 14.39 -5.32 -29.29
CA ASP A 315 13.84 -6.24 -30.29
C ASP A 315 14.51 -6.07 -31.67
N ILE A 316 14.74 -4.82 -32.09
CA ILE A 316 15.50 -4.53 -33.32
C ILE A 316 16.92 -5.08 -33.24
N LEU A 317 17.64 -4.81 -32.15
CA LEU A 317 19.02 -5.30 -31.96
C LEU A 317 19.07 -6.83 -31.93
N THR A 318 18.10 -7.47 -31.28
CA THR A 318 17.96 -8.93 -31.27
C THR A 318 17.74 -9.48 -32.69
N GLY A 319 16.88 -8.85 -33.48
CA GLY A 319 16.70 -9.21 -34.89
C GLY A 319 17.99 -9.08 -35.71
N GLN A 320 18.75 -8.01 -35.51
CA GLN A 320 20.05 -7.81 -36.17
C GLN A 320 21.08 -8.87 -35.78
N VAL A 321 21.16 -9.22 -34.50
CA VAL A 321 22.07 -10.26 -34.01
C VAL A 321 21.70 -11.63 -34.59
N ILE A 322 20.41 -11.96 -34.68
CA ILE A 322 19.95 -13.21 -35.31
C ILE A 322 20.31 -13.23 -36.79
N SER A 323 20.09 -12.12 -37.51
CA SER A 323 20.46 -12.00 -38.93
C SER A 323 21.97 -12.15 -39.15
N LEU A 324 22.79 -11.50 -38.34
CA LEU A 324 24.25 -11.60 -38.42
C LEU A 324 24.73 -13.02 -38.14
N ARG A 325 24.11 -13.69 -37.15
CA ARG A 325 24.40 -15.09 -36.82
C ARG A 325 24.12 -16.01 -38.00
N GLY A 326 22.96 -15.84 -38.67
CA GLY A 326 22.63 -16.60 -39.88
C GLY A 326 23.69 -16.44 -40.98
N HIS A 327 24.13 -15.21 -41.24
CA HIS A 327 25.20 -14.97 -42.23
C HIS A 327 26.54 -15.59 -41.84
N MET A 328 26.86 -15.66 -40.54
CA MET A 328 28.07 -16.35 -40.09
C MET A 328 27.95 -17.86 -40.23
N ASP A 329 26.76 -18.43 -39.95
CA ASP A 329 26.49 -19.85 -40.13
C ASP A 329 26.62 -20.23 -41.61
N ASP A 330 26.07 -19.42 -42.54
CA ASP A 330 26.22 -19.61 -43.99
C ASP A 330 27.71 -19.57 -44.42
N LEU A 331 28.49 -18.60 -43.92
CA LEU A 331 29.92 -18.48 -44.23
C LEU A 331 30.71 -19.70 -43.74
N VAL A 332 30.37 -20.24 -42.56
CA VAL A 332 31.01 -21.44 -42.02
C VAL A 332 30.70 -22.67 -42.88
N ASP A 333 29.48 -22.77 -43.40
CA ASP A 333 29.09 -23.86 -44.31
C ASP A 333 29.79 -23.74 -45.67
N ASP A 334 29.98 -22.52 -46.20
CA ASP A 334 30.77 -22.28 -47.42
C ASP A 334 32.24 -22.72 -47.24
N PHE A 335 32.87 -22.39 -46.11
CA PHE A 335 34.23 -22.83 -45.80
C PHE A 335 34.37 -24.35 -45.58
N GLN A 336 33.30 -25.04 -45.18
CA GLN A 336 33.31 -26.50 -45.04
C GLN A 336 33.04 -27.24 -46.36
N SER A 337 32.38 -26.58 -47.32
CA SER A 337 31.97 -27.19 -48.60
C SER A 337 32.97 -26.93 -49.73
N GLU A 338 33.88 -25.97 -49.60
CA GLU A 338 35.14 -26.01 -50.33
C GLU A 338 35.96 -27.19 -49.80
N ASP A 339 35.82 -28.33 -50.47
CA ASP A 339 36.68 -29.51 -50.32
C ASP A 339 38.14 -29.08 -50.55
N ILE A 340 38.80 -28.58 -49.51
CA ILE A 340 40.26 -28.54 -49.43
C ILE A 340 40.67 -30.00 -49.30
N ASN A 341 40.68 -30.69 -50.44
CA ASN A 341 40.86 -32.15 -50.54
C ASN A 341 42.21 -32.63 -50.01
N SER A 342 43.16 -31.74 -49.72
CA SER A 342 44.18 -32.01 -48.72
C SER A 342 44.92 -30.72 -48.31
N PRO A 343 45.17 -30.48 -47.01
CA PRO A 343 46.14 -29.46 -46.58
C PRO A 343 47.56 -29.72 -47.11
N GLU A 344 47.85 -30.89 -47.68
CA GLU A 344 49.15 -31.25 -48.25
C GLU A 344 49.40 -30.62 -49.63
N GLU A 345 48.37 -30.27 -50.40
CA GLU A 345 48.56 -29.57 -51.69
C GLU A 345 48.98 -28.10 -51.51
N LEU A 346 48.51 -27.43 -50.45
CA LEU A 346 48.84 -26.03 -50.14
C LEU A 346 50.31 -25.82 -49.71
N ILE A 347 50.98 -26.87 -49.25
CA ILE A 347 52.39 -26.81 -48.83
C ILE A 347 53.33 -27.01 -50.04
N SER A 348 52.88 -27.72 -51.08
CA SER A 348 53.72 -28.04 -52.25
C SER A 348 53.98 -26.85 -53.17
N ASP A 349 53.06 -25.87 -53.23
CA ASP A 349 53.22 -24.67 -54.07
C ASP A 349 54.17 -23.61 -53.48
N MET A 350 54.68 -23.80 -52.26
CA MET A 350 55.63 -22.87 -51.62
C MET A 350 57.09 -23.34 -51.69
N GLU A 351 57.39 -24.53 -52.22
CA GLU A 351 58.75 -25.08 -52.33
C GLU A 351 59.38 -24.99 -53.74
N GLU A 352 58.74 -24.30 -54.69
CA GLU A 352 59.33 -23.93 -56.00
C GLU A 352 59.73 -22.45 -56.05
#